data_AF-K8GF66-F1
#
_entry.id   AF-K8GF66-F1
#
_cell.length_a   1.000
_cell.length_b   1.000
_cell.length_c   1.000
_cell.angle_alpha   90.00
_cell.angle_beta   90.00
_cell.angle_gamma   90.00
#
_symmetry.space_group_name_H-M   'P 1'
#
loop_
_entity.id
_entity.type
_entity.pdbx_description
1 polymer ?
#
loop_
_entity_poly.entity_id
_entity_poly.type
_entity_poly.pdbx_seq_one_letter_code
_entity_poly.pdbx_strand_id
1 'polypeptide(L)'
;MALQERRLIQQHTDTLLPQVQADLKQACGGDIEVAVEWEGFESDLTALERLSSQCFDRLVTAIGWVCKEEIGKAAMREKVHRVVVRNVGTAAERTLTLSDGVLTVAGVWASPAWDGLFHQNEYHKFFESQL
;
A
#
# COMPACT_ATOMS: atom_id res chain seq x y z
N MET A 1 -17.68 1.66 14.13
CA MET A 1 -16.31 1.43 14.64
C MET A 1 -16.32 1.12 16.13
N ALA A 2 -16.00 -0.10 16.53
CA ALA A 2 -15.83 -0.46 17.95
C ALA A 2 -14.41 -0.11 18.46
N LEU A 3 -14.14 -0.38 19.75
CA LEU A 3 -12.92 0.06 20.43
C LEU A 3 -11.66 -0.65 19.88
N GLN A 4 -11.79 -1.87 19.39
CA GLN A 4 -10.66 -2.65 18.87
C GLN A 4 -10.17 -2.08 17.54
N GLU A 5 -11.08 -1.73 16.63
CA GLU A 5 -10.78 -1.08 15.35
C GLU A 5 -10.12 0.27 15.59
N ARG A 6 -10.62 1.06 16.54
CA ARG A 6 -9.98 2.33 16.93
C ARG A 6 -8.53 2.16 17.37
N ARG A 7 -8.27 1.16 18.21
CA ARG A 7 -6.91 0.86 18.70
C ARG A 7 -5.98 0.40 17.58
N LEU A 8 -6.48 -0.44 16.67
CA LEU A 8 -5.70 -0.90 15.52
C LEU A 8 -5.42 0.23 14.52
N ILE A 9 -6.40 1.07 14.21
CA ILE A 9 -6.20 2.26 13.36
C ILE A 9 -5.13 3.17 13.98
N GLN A 10 -5.20 3.40 15.29
CA GLN A 10 -4.19 4.19 15.99
C GLN A 10 -2.82 3.52 15.93
N GLN A 11 -2.72 2.23 16.25
CA GLN A 11 -1.46 1.47 16.16
C GLN A 11 -0.88 1.51 14.75
N HIS A 12 -1.72 1.38 13.72
CA HIS A 12 -1.27 1.44 12.35
C HIS A 12 -0.76 2.84 12.00
N THR A 13 -1.47 3.88 12.41
CA THR A 13 -1.07 5.28 12.20
C THR A 13 0.25 5.60 12.91
N ASP A 14 0.39 5.18 14.17
CA ASP A 14 1.52 5.55 15.03
C ASP A 14 2.77 4.68 14.79
N THR A 15 2.59 3.46 14.28
CA THR A 15 3.69 2.48 14.15
C THR A 15 3.82 1.90 12.75
N LEU A 16 2.73 1.38 12.16
CA LEU A 16 2.80 0.70 10.86
C LEU A 16 3.18 1.65 9.72
N LEU A 17 2.48 2.79 9.59
CA LEU A 17 2.74 3.72 8.49
C LEU A 17 4.16 4.30 8.54
N PRO A 18 4.66 4.79 9.70
CA PRO A 18 6.06 5.24 9.79
C PRO A 18 7.08 4.14 9.47
N GLN A 19 6.82 2.90 9.87
CA GLN A 19 7.69 1.77 9.53
C GLN A 19 7.71 1.52 8.02
N VAL A 20 6.55 1.48 7.37
CA VAL A 20 6.46 1.30 5.91
C VAL A 20 7.14 2.45 5.18
N GLN A 21 6.98 3.69 5.63
CA GLN A 21 7.71 4.84 5.05
C GLN A 21 9.23 4.66 5.16
N ALA A 22 9.72 4.22 6.32
CA ALA A 22 11.14 3.94 6.53
C ALA A 22 11.64 2.83 5.59
N ASP A 23 10.86 1.75 5.42
CA ASP A 23 11.20 0.64 4.53
C ASP A 23 11.24 1.07 3.06
N LEU A 24 10.27 1.87 2.61
CA LEU A 24 10.24 2.43 1.25
C LEU A 24 11.42 3.38 1.00
N LYS A 25 11.72 4.24 1.98
CA LYS A 25 12.88 5.15 1.93
C LYS A 25 14.19 4.37 1.86
N GLN A 26 14.31 3.27 2.60
CA GLN A 26 15.49 2.40 2.54
C GLN A 26 15.60 1.69 1.18
N ALA A 27 14.48 1.26 0.60
CA ALA A 27 14.46 0.53 -0.67
C ALA A 27 14.79 1.43 -1.88
N CYS A 28 14.15 2.59 -1.99
CA CYS A 28 14.24 3.44 -3.19
C CYS A 28 15.02 4.74 -2.99
N GLY A 29 15.21 5.17 -1.75
CA GLY A 29 15.53 6.56 -1.45
C GLY A 29 14.33 7.48 -1.69
N GLY A 30 14.37 8.68 -1.11
CA GLY A 30 13.28 9.66 -1.20
C GLY A 30 12.26 9.53 -0.06
N ASP A 31 11.50 10.61 0.16
CA ASP A 31 10.47 10.67 1.19
C ASP A 31 9.11 10.37 0.55
N ILE A 32 8.76 9.09 0.51
CA ILE A 32 7.43 8.65 0.05
C ILE A 32 6.48 8.73 1.24
N GLU A 33 5.47 9.60 1.15
CA GLU A 33 4.42 9.70 2.14
C GLU A 33 3.52 8.47 2.08
N VAL A 34 3.22 7.82 3.21
CA VAL A 34 2.28 6.68 3.24
C VAL A 34 1.08 7.09 4.07
N ALA A 35 -0.10 6.98 3.45
CA ALA A 35 -1.38 7.28 4.08
C ALA A 35 -2.36 6.14 3.85
N VAL A 36 -3.28 5.97 4.79
CA VAL A 36 -4.42 5.06 4.65
C VAL A 36 -5.69 5.89 4.77
N GLU A 37 -6.60 5.70 3.83
CA GLU A 37 -7.97 6.18 3.99
C GLU A 37 -8.72 5.16 4.84
N TRP A 38 -8.99 5.51 6.09
CA TRP A 38 -9.64 4.62 7.06
C TRP A 38 -11.12 4.37 6.77
N GLU A 39 -11.71 5.09 5.81
CA GLU A 39 -13.03 4.80 5.28
C GLU A 39 -13.05 3.37 4.72
N GLY A 40 -14.07 2.59 5.09
CA GLY A 40 -14.16 1.16 4.75
C GLY A 40 -13.37 0.22 5.67
N PHE A 41 -12.34 0.68 6.39
CA PHE A 41 -11.64 -0.13 7.41
C PHE A 41 -12.31 -0.08 8.78
N GLU A 42 -13.02 1.01 9.08
CA GLU A 42 -13.61 1.28 10.39
C GLU A 42 -14.66 0.28 10.88
N SER A 43 -15.13 -0.58 9.99
CA SER A 43 -16.08 -1.65 10.28
C SER A 43 -15.56 -3.04 9.88
N ASP A 44 -14.30 -3.12 9.45
CA ASP A 44 -13.67 -4.35 8.96
C ASP A 44 -12.36 -4.62 9.71
N LEU A 45 -12.51 -5.26 10.88
CA LEU A 45 -11.40 -5.65 11.73
C LEU A 45 -10.42 -6.59 11.00
N THR A 46 -10.93 -7.50 10.16
CA THR A 46 -10.08 -8.44 9.44
C THR A 46 -9.21 -7.72 8.40
N ALA A 47 -9.76 -6.72 7.70
CA ALA A 47 -8.97 -5.87 6.82
C ALA A 47 -7.86 -5.14 7.58
N LEU A 48 -8.18 -4.57 8.76
CA LEU A 48 -7.19 -3.91 9.61
C LEU A 48 -6.06 -4.86 10.04
N GLU A 49 -6.39 -6.05 10.56
CA GLU A 49 -5.39 -7.03 11.01
C GLU A 49 -4.49 -7.53 9.87
N ARG A 50 -5.05 -7.61 8.65
CA ARG A 50 -4.35 -8.13 7.47
C ARG A 50 -3.61 -7.06 6.67
N LEU A 51 -3.86 -5.78 6.93
CA LEU A 51 -3.34 -4.66 6.14
C LEU A 51 -1.80 -4.70 5.98
N SER A 52 -1.06 -4.98 7.06
CA SER A 52 0.40 -5.10 7.00
C SER A 52 0.83 -6.18 6.01
N SER A 53 0.43 -7.43 6.26
CA SER A 53 0.92 -8.58 5.47
C SER A 53 0.37 -8.66 4.06
N GLN A 54 -0.87 -8.23 3.85
CA GLN A 54 -1.56 -8.38 2.56
C GLN A 54 -1.38 -7.17 1.64
N CYS A 55 -1.17 -5.97 2.18
CA CYS A 55 -0.92 -4.77 1.40
C CYS A 55 0.56 -4.36 1.49
N PHE A 56 0.99 -3.87 2.65
CA PHE A 56 2.24 -3.15 2.78
C PHE A 56 3.48 -4.01 2.54
N ASP A 57 3.57 -5.20 3.15
CA ASP A 57 4.73 -6.08 2.98
C ASP A 57 4.92 -6.46 1.50
N ARG A 58 3.81 -6.68 0.79
CA ARG A 58 3.80 -7.00 -0.65
C ARG A 58 4.18 -5.81 -1.50
N LEU A 59 3.66 -4.64 -1.17
CA LEU A 59 3.97 -3.38 -1.87
C LEU A 59 5.45 -3.02 -1.70
N VAL A 60 5.96 -3.03 -0.47
CA VAL A 60 7.37 -2.76 -0.14
C VAL A 60 8.29 -3.73 -0.88
N THR A 61 7.94 -5.02 -0.90
CA THR A 61 8.72 -6.03 -1.64
C THR A 61 8.77 -5.72 -3.14
N ALA A 62 7.62 -5.41 -3.76
CA ALA A 62 7.55 -5.11 -5.19
C ALA A 62 8.30 -3.82 -5.55
N ILE A 63 8.14 -2.77 -4.74
CA ILE A 63 8.88 -1.52 -4.87
C ILE A 63 10.39 -1.77 -4.73
N GLY A 64 10.79 -2.60 -3.76
CA GLY A 64 12.18 -3.02 -3.60
C GLY A 64 12.74 -3.78 -4.81
N TRP A 65 11.91 -4.49 -5.58
CA TRP A 65 12.34 -5.13 -6.82
C TRP A 65 12.60 -4.12 -7.94
N VAL A 66 11.72 -3.13 -8.10
CA VAL A 66 11.88 -2.03 -9.06
C VAL A 66 13.11 -1.19 -8.72
N CYS A 67 13.28 -0.88 -7.44
CA CYS A 67 14.37 -0.08 -6.92
C CYS A 67 15.69 -0.85 -6.75
N LYS A 68 15.85 -2.04 -7.34
CA LYS A 68 17.13 -2.76 -7.32
C LYS A 68 18.24 -1.99 -8.02
N GLU A 69 17.91 -1.34 -9.12
CA GLU A 69 18.86 -0.58 -9.95
C GLU A 69 18.64 0.92 -9.80
N GLU A 70 19.68 1.72 -10.04
CA GLU A 70 19.63 3.17 -9.86
C GLU A 70 18.59 3.83 -10.78
N ILE A 71 18.37 3.28 -11.98
CA ILE A 71 17.34 3.77 -12.90
C ILE A 71 15.92 3.63 -12.32
N GLY A 72 15.62 2.48 -11.70
CA GLY A 72 14.33 2.25 -11.05
C GLY A 72 14.16 3.10 -9.79
N LYS A 73 15.24 3.31 -9.02
CA LYS A 73 15.24 4.26 -7.89
C LYS A 73 14.97 5.69 -8.33
N ALA A 74 15.62 6.14 -9.40
CA ALA A 74 15.43 7.48 -9.93
C ALA A 74 13.98 7.69 -10.41
N ALA A 75 13.45 6.77 -11.22
CA ALA A 75 12.09 6.85 -11.72
C ALA A 75 11.05 6.81 -10.59
N MET A 76 11.24 5.94 -9.59
CA MET A 76 10.34 5.87 -8.43
C MET A 76 10.33 7.19 -7.63
N ARG A 77 11.50 7.76 -7.36
CA ARG A 77 11.62 9.05 -6.64
C ARG A 77 11.00 10.22 -7.40
N GLU A 78 11.07 10.19 -8.73
CA GLU A 78 10.51 11.22 -9.59
C GLU A 78 8.98 11.11 -9.71
N LYS A 79 8.44 9.90 -9.83
CA LYS A 79 7.03 9.67 -10.13
C LYS A 79 6.15 9.31 -8.95
N VAL A 80 6.72 8.86 -7.82
CA VAL A 80 5.94 8.46 -6.65
C VAL A 80 6.40 9.26 -5.43
N HIS A 81 5.49 10.10 -4.95
CA HIS A 81 5.68 10.93 -3.77
C HIS A 81 4.78 10.49 -2.61
N ARG A 82 3.66 9.84 -2.92
CA ARG A 82 2.69 9.40 -1.93
C ARG A 82 2.05 8.08 -2.29
N VAL A 83 1.81 7.23 -1.29
CA VAL A 83 1.04 6.00 -1.36
C VAL A 83 -0.21 6.17 -0.52
N VAL A 84 -1.38 5.90 -1.10
CA VAL A 84 -2.68 5.94 -0.45
C VAL A 84 -3.33 4.57 -0.55
N VAL A 85 -3.65 3.96 0.59
CA VAL A 85 -4.34 2.66 0.64
C VAL A 85 -5.80 2.83 1.03
N ARG A 86 -6.70 2.15 0.31
CA ARG A 86 -8.16 2.15 0.53
C ARG A 86 -8.68 0.73 0.71
N ASN A 87 -9.68 0.53 1.58
CA ASN A 87 -10.44 -0.72 1.65
C ASN A 87 -11.71 -0.57 0.81
N VAL A 88 -11.89 -1.41 -0.20
CA VAL A 88 -13.10 -1.44 -1.02
C VAL A 88 -13.96 -2.66 -0.71
N GLY A 89 -15.25 -2.60 -1.03
CA GLY A 89 -16.22 -3.64 -0.66
C GLY A 89 -16.14 -4.89 -1.54
N THR A 90 -15.76 -4.76 -2.81
CA THR A 90 -15.75 -5.86 -3.77
C THR A 90 -14.49 -5.91 -4.63
N ALA A 91 -14.14 -7.10 -5.12
CA ALA A 91 -12.99 -7.27 -6.01
C ALA A 91 -13.13 -6.52 -7.34
N ALA A 92 -14.35 -6.19 -7.76
CA ALA A 92 -14.60 -5.37 -8.96
C ALA A 92 -14.19 -3.90 -8.76
N GLU A 93 -14.19 -3.42 -7.52
CA GLU A 93 -13.75 -2.08 -7.14
C GLU A 93 -12.24 -2.02 -6.87
N ARG A 94 -11.52 -3.14 -7.03
CA ARG A 94 -10.08 -3.20 -6.85
C ARG A 94 -9.40 -2.35 -7.93
N THR A 95 -8.63 -1.35 -7.52
CA THR A 95 -7.91 -0.46 -8.44
C THR A 95 -6.48 -0.22 -8.00
N LEU A 96 -5.59 -0.08 -8.98
CA LEU A 96 -4.22 0.37 -8.79
C LEU A 96 -3.95 1.49 -9.78
N THR A 97 -3.72 2.70 -9.29
CA THR A 97 -3.55 3.89 -10.12
C THR A 97 -2.39 4.74 -9.63
N LEU A 98 -1.68 5.38 -10.56
CA LEU A 98 -0.62 6.33 -10.27
C LEU A 98 -0.91 7.60 -11.05
N SER A 99 -1.22 8.68 -10.33
CA SER A 99 -1.56 9.98 -10.92
C SER A 99 -1.02 11.08 -10.02
N ASP A 100 -0.44 12.12 -10.61
CA ASP A 100 0.07 13.30 -9.90
C ASP A 100 1.01 12.97 -8.72
N GLY A 101 1.85 11.93 -8.87
CA GLY A 101 2.76 11.51 -7.81
C GLY A 101 2.13 10.62 -6.73
N VAL A 102 0.84 10.31 -6.84
CA VAL A 102 0.08 9.55 -5.84
C VAL A 102 -0.26 8.16 -6.37
N LEU A 103 0.31 7.13 -5.74
CA LEU A 103 -0.08 5.74 -5.93
C LEU A 103 -1.30 5.44 -5.06
N THR A 104 -2.45 5.20 -5.66
CA THR A 104 -3.65 4.74 -4.96
C THR A 104 -3.80 3.23 -5.11
N VAL A 105 -3.88 2.53 -3.98
CA VAL A 105 -4.05 1.09 -3.88
C VAL A 105 -5.40 0.81 -3.20
N ALA A 106 -6.40 0.47 -4.00
CA ALA A 106 -7.73 0.11 -3.51
C ALA A 106 -7.92 -1.41 -3.62
N GLY A 107 -8.03 -2.09 -2.48
CA GLY A 107 -8.17 -3.55 -2.41
C GLY A 107 -9.17 -4.01 -1.35
N VAL A 108 -9.58 -5.27 -1.44
CA VAL A 108 -10.43 -5.92 -0.42
C VAL A 108 -9.51 -6.66 0.53
N TRP A 109 -8.98 -5.99 1.55
CA TRP A 109 -7.90 -6.53 2.38
C TRP A 109 -8.34 -7.68 3.30
N ALA A 110 -9.64 -7.78 3.53
CA ALA A 110 -10.26 -8.92 4.21
C ALA A 110 -10.57 -10.11 3.28
N SER A 111 -10.32 -10.02 1.97
CA SER A 111 -10.79 -11.04 1.02
C SER A 111 -10.33 -12.45 1.41
N PRO A 112 -11.26 -13.38 1.68
CA PRO A 112 -10.94 -14.78 1.96
C PRO A 112 -10.64 -15.56 0.69
N ALA A 113 -11.11 -15.08 -0.47
CA ALA A 113 -10.92 -15.68 -1.79
C ALA A 113 -9.66 -15.16 -2.51
N TRP A 114 -8.97 -14.18 -1.93
CA TRP A 114 -7.73 -13.58 -2.45
C TRP A 114 -7.89 -12.82 -3.78
N ASP A 115 -9.11 -12.70 -4.28
CA ASP A 115 -9.50 -12.05 -5.54
C ASP A 115 -9.43 -10.52 -5.48
N GLY A 116 -9.64 -9.94 -4.30
CA GLY A 116 -9.54 -8.50 -4.04
C GLY A 116 -8.18 -8.02 -3.57
N LEU A 117 -7.18 -8.91 -3.48
CA LEU A 117 -5.82 -8.58 -3.06
C LEU A 117 -4.92 -8.32 -4.28
N PHE A 118 -3.81 -7.63 -4.05
CA PHE A 118 -2.73 -7.50 -5.02
C PHE A 118 -1.54 -8.37 -4.62
N HIS A 119 -0.97 -9.07 -5.59
CA HIS A 119 0.27 -9.81 -5.43
C HIS A 119 1.49 -8.94 -5.80
N GLN A 120 2.66 -9.27 -5.25
CA GLN A 120 3.91 -8.54 -5.51
C GLN A 120 4.20 -8.41 -7.01
N ASN A 121 3.92 -9.47 -7.78
CA ASN A 121 4.10 -9.46 -9.24
C ASN A 121 3.18 -8.48 -9.96
N GLU A 122 1.98 -8.20 -9.43
CA GLU A 122 1.05 -7.24 -10.02
C GLU A 122 1.52 -5.81 -9.77
N TYR A 123 1.95 -5.51 -8.54
CA TYR A 123 2.58 -4.23 -8.22
C TYR A 123 3.83 -4.00 -9.08
N HIS A 124 4.70 -5.01 -9.19
CA HIS A 124 5.92 -4.89 -9.99
C HIS A 124 5.59 -4.59 -11.45
N LYS A 125 4.72 -5.38 -12.09
CA LYS A 125 4.29 -5.12 -13.47
C LYS A 125 3.64 -3.75 -13.65
N PHE A 126 2.87 -3.31 -12.67
CA PHE A 126 2.27 -1.98 -12.70
C PHE A 126 3.35 -0.89 -12.72
N PHE A 127 4.31 -0.93 -11.79
CA PHE A 127 5.39 0.06 -11.76
C PHE A 127 6.23 0.05 -13.03
N GLU A 128 6.58 -1.11 -13.58
CA GLU A 128 7.31 -1.23 -14.86
C GLU A 128 6.54 -0.61 -16.04
N SER A 129 5.20 -0.53 -15.97
CA SER A 129 4.39 0.11 -17.01
C SER A 129 4.22 1.62 -16.82
N GLN A 130 4.42 2.12 -15.60
CA GLN A 130 4.13 3.51 -15.24
C GLN A 130 5.39 4.36 -15.09
N LEU A 131 6.53 3.75 -14.75
CA LEU A 131 7.83 4.41 -14.54
C LEU A 131 8.56 4.59 -15.87
#